data_AF-A0A1Z9X6K5-F1
#
_entry.id   AF-A0A1Z9X6K5-F1
#
_cell.length_a   1.000
_cell.length_b   1.000
_cell.length_c   1.000
_cell.angle_alpha   90.00
_cell.angle_beta   90.00
_cell.angle_gamma   90.00
#
_symmetry.space_group_name_H-M   'P 1'
#
loop_
_entity.id
_entity.type
_entity.pdbx_description
1 polymer ?
#
loop_
_entity_poly.entity_id
_entity_poly.type
_entity_poly.pdbx_seq_one_letter_code
_entity_poly.pdbx_strand_id
1 'polypeptide(L)' 'MNRRKKIIKKLQKKDKKANAKLHKSSKPVYVSKAEREKLVEQVSSVEEDGATLK' A
#
# COMPACT_ATOMS: atom_id res chain seq x y z
N MET A 1 -29.50 -10.81 13.09
CA MET A 1 -28.16 -10.70 12.44
C MET A 1 -28.35 -10.58 10.94
N ASN A 2 -28.27 -9.38 10.41
CA ASN A 2 -28.49 -9.14 8.99
C ASN A 2 -27.37 -9.81 8.17
N ARG A 3 -27.69 -10.56 7.10
CA ARG A 3 -26.71 -11.37 6.34
C ARG A 3 -25.53 -10.52 5.85
N ARG A 4 -25.81 -9.29 5.40
CA ARG A 4 -24.81 -8.30 4.97
C ARG A 4 -23.78 -8.01 6.08
N LYS A 5 -24.24 -7.68 7.29
CA LYS A 5 -23.37 -7.39 8.44
C LYS A 5 -22.50 -8.61 8.81
N LYS A 6 -23.04 -9.83 8.70
CA LYS A 6 -22.31 -11.08 8.97
C LYS A 6 -21.17 -11.30 7.97
N ILE A 7 -21.41 -11.04 6.69
CA ILE A 7 -20.40 -11.19 5.62
C ILE A 7 -19.27 -10.18 5.84
N ILE A 8 -19.60 -8.91 6.05
CA ILE A 8 -18.62 -7.83 6.29
C ILE A 8 -17.73 -8.16 7.49
N LYS A 9 -18.33 -8.55 8.62
CA LYS A 9 -17.58 -8.89 9.83
C LYS A 9 -16.62 -10.07 9.62
N LYS A 10 -17.00 -11.06 8.79
CA LYS A 10 -16.14 -12.19 8.45
C LYS A 10 -14.96 -11.77 7.58
N LEU A 11 -15.18 -10.93 6.57
CA LEU A 11 -14.13 -10.42 5.69
C LEU A 11 -13.11 -9.58 6.48
N GLN A 12 -13.59 -8.61 7.25
CA GLN A 12 -12.74 -7.77 8.11
C GLN A 12 -11.87 -8.59 9.08
N LYS A 13 -12.41 -9.69 9.64
CA LYS A 13 -11.63 -10.57 10.53
C LYS A 13 -10.51 -11.29 9.77
N LYS A 14 -10.74 -11.69 8.52
CA LYS A 14 -9.71 -12.30 7.66
C LYS A 14 -8.64 -11.28 7.28
N ASP A 15 -9.05 -10.08 6.87
CA ASP A 15 -8.13 -9.00 6.48
C ASP A 15 -7.22 -8.60 7.65
N LYS A 16 -7.79 -8.45 8.86
CA LYS A 16 -7.00 -8.18 10.08
C LYS A 16 -6.01 -9.29 10.39
N LYS A 17 -6.40 -10.56 10.23
CA LYS A 17 -5.51 -11.71 10.45
C LYS A 17 -4.38 -11.78 9.41
N ALA A 18 -4.66 -11.41 8.16
CA ALA A 18 -3.65 -11.32 7.11
C ALA A 18 -2.68 -10.17 7.37
N ASN A 19 -3.19 -8.98 7.69
CA ASN A 19 -2.39 -7.80 7.98
C ASN A 19 -1.54 -7.93 9.25
N ALA A 20 -2.02 -8.63 10.28
CA ALA A 20 -1.27 -8.84 11.52
C ALA A 20 0.01 -9.66 11.34
N LYS A 21 0.09 -10.49 10.29
CA LYS A 21 1.27 -11.29 9.94
C LYS A 21 2.21 -10.57 8.97
N LEU A 22 1.76 -9.46 8.38
CA LEU A 22 2.55 -8.69 7.43
C LEU A 22 3.46 -7.72 8.20
N HIS A 23 4.73 -8.07 8.33
CA HIS A 23 5.74 -7.19 8.90
C HIS A 23 6.07 -6.07 7.91
N LYS A 24 5.40 -4.92 8.05
CA LYS A 24 5.73 -3.72 7.30
C LYS A 24 6.90 -3.04 8.01
N SER A 25 8.11 -3.18 7.47
CA SER A 25 9.20 -2.28 7.83
C SER A 25 8.76 -0.85 7.47
N SER A 26 8.61 0.03 8.46
CA SER A 26 8.41 1.47 8.21
C SER A 26 9.72 2.18 7.85
N LYS A 27 10.85 1.47 7.90
CA LYS A 27 12.15 1.98 7.48
C LYS A 27 12.27 1.82 5.96
N PRO A 28 12.62 2.88 5.21
CA PRO A 28 13.03 2.69 3.82
C PRO A 28 14.23 1.74 3.81
N VAL A 29 14.21 0.75 2.90
CA VAL A 29 15.37 -0.08 2.64
C VAL A 29 16.53 0.86 2.31
N TYR A 30 17.69 0.66 2.95
CA TYR A 30 18.86 1.48 2.65
C TYR A 30 19.32 1.16 1.22
N VAL A 31 18.87 1.99 0.29
CA VAL A 31 19.24 1.95 -1.11
C VAL A 31 20.39 2.92 -1.34
N SER A 32 21.29 2.56 -2.24
CA SER A 32 22.43 3.41 -2.58
C SER A 32 21.96 4.76 -3.14
N LYS A 33 22.81 5.80 -3.12
CA LYS A 33 22.46 7.14 -3.62
C LYS A 33 21.88 7.09 -5.05
N ALA A 34 22.49 6.28 -5.92
CA ALA A 34 22.06 6.11 -7.30
C ALA A 34 20.66 5.47 -7.44
N GLU A 35 20.30 4.54 -6.55
CA GLU A 35 18.97 3.91 -6.58
C GLU A 35 17.90 4.85 -6.01
N ARG A 36 18.25 5.70 -5.05
CA ARG A 36 17.33 6.69 -4.50
C ARG A 36 16.96 7.75 -5.53
N GLU A 37 17.91 8.21 -6.35
CA GLU A 37 17.64 9.16 -7.45
C GLU A 37 16.70 8.54 -8.50
N LYS A 38 16.95 7.29 -8.91
CA LYS A 38 16.08 6.55 -9.85
C LYS A 38 14.66 6.36 -9.32
N LEU A 39 14.50 6.07 -8.03
CA LEU A 39 13.18 5.90 -7.42
C LEU A 39 12.43 7.24 -7.30
N VAL A 40 13.13 8.35 -7.05
CA VAL A 40 12.51 9.69 -7.04
C VAL A 40 12.02 10.07 -8.43
N GLU A 41 12.82 9.82 -9.47
CA GLU A 41 12.44 10.07 -10.87
C GLU A 41 11.21 9.24 -11.29
N GLN A 42 11.18 7.95 -10.91
CA GLN A 42 10.04 7.06 -11.16
C GLN A 42 8.77 7.44 -10.40
N VAL A 43 8.89 7.92 -9.17
CA VAL A 43 7.72 8.39 -8.41
C VAL A 43 7.20 9.70 -9.01
N SER A 44 8.07 10.63 -9.41
CA SER A 44 7.65 11.87 -10.07
C SER A 44 6.95 11.63 -11.42
N SER A 45 7.41 10.67 -12.23
CA SER A 45 6.75 10.37 -13.51
C SER A 45 5.33 9.81 -13.34
N VAL A 46 5.08 9.06 -12.26
CA VAL A 46 3.76 8.46 -11.99
C VAL A 46 2.76 9.48 -11.42
N GLU A 47 3.24 10.52 -10.73
CA GLU A 47 2.37 11.59 -10.21
C GLU A 47 1.86 12.54 -11.31
N GLU A 48 2.63 12.77 -12.37
CA GLU A 48 2.22 13.60 -13.53
C GLU A 48 1.11 12.95 -14.36
N ASP A 49 1.12 11.62 -14.53
CA ASP A 49 0.08 10.88 -15.23
C ASP A 49 -1.25 10.80 -14.46
N GLY A 50 -1.22 10.97 -13.13
CA GLY A 50 -2.41 11.01 -12.27
C GLY A 50 -3.08 12.38 -12.19
N ALA A 51 -2.32 13.47 -12.41
CA ALA A 51 -2.82 14.84 -12.38
C ALA A 51 -3.50 15.26 -13.69
N THR A 52 -3.15 14.64 -14.82
CA THR A 52 -3.69 14.93 -16.16
C THR A 52 -5.08 14.34 -16.43
N LEU A 53 -5.58 13.45 -15.55
CA LEU A 53 -6.89 12.79 -15.65
C LEU A 53 -7.97 13.40 -14.71
N LYS A 54 -7.74 14.60 -14.16
CA LYS A 54 -8.67 15.26 -13.25
C LYS A 54 -9.33 16.50 -13.84
#